data_AF-A0A0F9FQ37-F1
#
_entry.id   AF-A0A0F9FQ37-F1
#
_cell.length_a   1.000
_cell.length_b   1.000
_cell.length_c   1.000
_cell.angle_alpha   90.00
_cell.angle_beta   90.00
_cell.angle_gamma   90.00
#
_symmetry.space_group_name_H-M   'P 1'
#
loop_
_entity.id
_entity.type
_entity.pdbx_description
1 polymer ?
#
loop_
_entity_poly.entity_id
_entity_poly.type
_entity_poly.pdbx_seq_one_letter_code
_entity_poly.pdbx_strand_id
1 'polypeptide(L)' 'MQLRNVHFWGKSGPATEYFCTRCRQLRLSCIADKSRCRFCGNKDLIIGPVGSLDKEALIRKLDGLTE' A
#
# COMPACT_ATOMS: atom_id res chain seq x y z
N MET A 1 20.45 22.83 -26.73
CA MET A 1 19.72 21.60 -26.37
C MET A 1 19.13 21.78 -24.99
N GLN A 2 17.82 21.95 -24.88
CA GLN A 2 17.14 22.36 -23.64
C GLN A 2 16.72 21.10 -22.88
N LEU A 3 17.41 20.79 -21.78
CA LEU A 3 17.05 19.70 -20.86
C LEU A 3 15.75 20.10 -20.16
N ARG A 4 14.62 19.49 -20.57
CA ARG A 4 13.35 19.63 -19.85
C ARG A 4 13.49 18.90 -18.53
N ASN A 5 13.69 19.65 -17.44
CA ASN A 5 13.37 19.20 -16.09
C ASN A 5 11.87 18.91 -16.06
N VAL A 6 11.50 17.67 -16.39
CA VAL A 6 10.14 17.17 -16.19
C VAL A 6 9.98 16.99 -14.69
N HIS A 7 9.67 18.09 -14.02
CA HIS A 7 9.18 18.09 -12.66
C HIS A 7 7.85 17.33 -12.69
N PHE A 8 7.92 16.01 -12.52
CA PHE A 8 6.76 15.16 -12.35
C PHE A 8 6.23 15.44 -10.94
N TRP A 9 5.50 16.55 -10.78
CA TRP A 9 4.65 16.81 -9.62
C TRP A 9 3.48 15.81 -9.67
N GLY A 10 3.76 14.52 -9.56
CA GLY A 10 2.78 13.60 -9.02
C GLY A 10 2.52 14.11 -7.61
N LYS A 11 1.32 14.62 -7.34
CA LYS A 11 0.91 15.08 -6.01
C LYS A 11 1.39 14.05 -4.99
N SER A 12 2.45 14.34 -4.24
CA SER A 12 2.85 13.54 -3.09
C SER A 12 1.73 13.75 -2.08
N GLY A 13 0.70 12.90 -2.17
CA GLY A 13 -0.27 12.75 -1.10
C GLY A 13 0.44 12.35 0.19
N PRO A 14 -0.22 12.45 1.35
CA PRO A 14 0.36 11.97 2.59
C PRO A 14 0.88 10.55 2.38
N ALA A 15 2.10 10.29 2.86
CA ALA A 15 2.64 8.94 2.84
C ALA A 15 1.61 8.03 3.52
N THR A 16 1.33 6.90 2.88
CA THR A 16 0.33 5.95 3.34
C THR A 16 0.92 4.56 3.26
N GLU A 17 0.35 3.64 3.99
CA GLU A 17 0.72 2.23 3.90
C GLU A 17 -0.46 1.41 3.44
N TYR A 18 -0.17 0.26 2.85
CA TYR A 18 -1.16 -0.71 2.48
C TYR A 18 -0.70 -2.11 2.88
N PHE A 19 -1.64 -2.91 3.35
CA PHE A 19 -1.47 -4.32 3.64
C PHE A 19 -2.21 -5.15 2.60
N CYS A 20 -1.52 -6.07 1.96
CA CYS A 20 -2.14 -7.02 1.03
C CYS A 20 -2.61 -8.26 1.78
N THR A 21 -3.91 -8.54 1.75
CA THR A 21 -4.50 -9.70 2.46
C THR A 21 -4.02 -11.04 1.90
N ARG A 22 -3.77 -11.12 0.59
CA ARG A 22 -3.28 -12.34 -0.07
C ARG A 22 -1.81 -12.63 0.20
N CYS A 23 -0.98 -11.60 0.12
CA CYS A 23 0.48 -11.75 0.24
C CYS A 23 0.99 -11.51 1.67
N ARG A 24 0.09 -11.08 2.56
CA ARG A 24 0.35 -10.78 3.98
C ARG A 24 1.50 -9.79 4.18
N GLN A 25 1.70 -8.90 3.20
CA GLN A 25 2.78 -7.91 3.19
C GLN A 25 2.21 -6.53 3.49
N LEU A 26 2.79 -5.85 4.48
CA LEU A 26 2.60 -4.43 4.74
C LEU A 26 3.67 -3.64 3.97
N ARG A 27 3.27 -2.64 3.19
CA ARG A 27 4.18 -1.82 2.38
C ARG A 27 3.81 -0.36 2.46
N LEU A 28 4.83 0.49 2.52
CA LEU A 28 4.70 1.93 2.37
C LEU A 28 4.44 2.26 0.90
N SER A 29 3.51 3.16 0.63
CA SER A 29 3.20 3.69 -0.69
C SER A 29 3.11 5.21 -0.62
N CYS A 30 3.96 5.86 -1.40
CA CYS A 30 3.82 7.27 -1.73
C CYS A 30 2.94 7.48 -2.98
N ILE A 31 2.44 6.40 -3.57
CA ILE A 31 1.63 6.42 -4.79
C ILE A 31 0.15 6.51 -4.40
N ALA A 32 -0.57 7.44 -5.03
CA ALA A 32 -2.00 7.63 -4.83
C ALA A 32 -2.83 6.44 -5.34
N ASP A 33 -2.42 5.84 -6.47
CA ASP A 33 -3.04 4.62 -6.98
C ASP A 33 -2.66 3.41 -6.12
N LYS A 34 -3.67 2.89 -5.40
CA LYS A 34 -3.59 1.66 -4.60
C LYS A 34 -4.67 0.69 -5.03
N SER A 35 -4.89 0.60 -6.34
CA SER A 35 -5.92 -0.25 -6.92
C SER A 35 -5.58 -1.75 -6.83
N ARG A 36 -4.28 -2.08 -6.66
CA ARG A 36 -3.79 -3.46 -6.59
C ARG A 36 -2.45 -3.57 -5.89
N CYS A 37 -2.20 -4.73 -5.28
CA CYS A 37 -0.92 -5.07 -4.69
C CYS A 37 0.14 -5.08 -5.77
N ARG A 38 1.20 -4.27 -5.60
CA ARG A 38 2.31 -4.23 -6.56
C ARG A 38 3.11 -5.54 -6.65
N PHE A 39 3.03 -6.37 -5.61
CA PHE A 39 3.76 -7.64 -5.56
C PHE A 39 2.99 -8.78 -6.26
N CYS A 40 1.71 -8.96 -5.94
CA CYS A 40 0.93 -10.11 -6.42
C CYS A 40 -0.34 -9.75 -7.20
N GLY A 41 -0.56 -8.47 -7.50
CA GLY A 41 -1.70 -8.01 -8.30
C GLY A 41 -3.06 -8.08 -7.60
N ASN A 42 -3.12 -8.54 -6.34
CA ASN A 42 -4.37 -8.67 -5.60
C ASN A 42 -5.06 -7.31 -5.38
N LYS A 43 -6.38 -7.26 -5.48
CA LYS A 43 -7.14 -6.00 -5.30
C LYS A 43 -7.53 -5.76 -3.84
N ASP A 44 -7.62 -6.82 -3.03
CA ASP A 44 -7.90 -6.69 -1.59
C ASP A 44 -6.67 -6.15 -0.86
N LEU A 45 -6.69 -4.84 -0.65
CA LEU A 45 -5.72 -4.08 0.11
C LEU A 45 -6.42 -3.36 1.25
N ILE A 46 -5.81 -3.42 2.43
CA ILE A 46 -6.19 -2.60 3.58
C ILE A 46 -5.26 -1.39 3.56
N ILE A 47 -5.80 -0.19 3.45
CA ILE A 47 -5.02 1.03 3.25
C ILE A 47 -5.20 1.93 4.47
N GLY A 48 -4.11 2.48 4.98
CA GLY A 48 -4.13 3.38 6.13
C GLY A 48 -3.05 4.45 6.08
N PRO A 49 -3.08 5.41 7.03
CA PRO A 49 -1.93 6.28 7.29
C PRO A 49 -0.73 5.45 7.71
N VAL A 50 0.49 5.95 7.44
CA VAL A 50 1.72 5.30 7.91
C VAL A 50 1.72 5.19 9.44
N GLY A 51 2.05 4.01 9.96
CA GLY A 51 2.08 3.68 11.38
C GLY A 51 0.71 3.31 11.96
N SER A 52 -0.35 3.30 11.16
CA SER A 52 -1.70 2.94 11.63
C SER A 52 -2.06 1.47 11.41
N LEU A 53 -1.39 0.80 10.46
CA LEU A 53 -1.66 -0.61 10.18
C LEU A 53 -0.70 -1.49 10.97
N ASP A 54 -1.24 -2.27 11.90
CA ASP A 54 -0.48 -3.29 12.60
C ASP A 54 -0.47 -4.59 11.79
N LYS A 55 0.70 -4.95 11.24
CA LYS A 55 0.86 -6.14 10.41
C LYS A 55 0.45 -7.41 11.14
N GLU A 56 0.84 -7.56 12.41
CA GLU A 56 0.63 -8.79 13.17
C GLU A 56 -0.86 -8.97 13.49
N ALA A 57 -1.54 -7.92 13.95
CA ALA A 57 -2.97 -7.91 14.19
C ALA A 57 -3.76 -8.21 12.91
N LEU A 58 -3.36 -7.64 11.76
CA LEU A 58 -3.99 -7.91 10.47
C LEU A 58 -3.82 -9.35 10.02
N ILE A 59 -2.62 -9.92 10.19
CA ILE A 59 -2.36 -11.33 9.89
C ILE A 59 -3.21 -12.22 10.81
N ARG A 60 -3.21 -11.98 12.12
CA ARG A 60 -3.99 -12.76 13.09
C ARG A 60 -5.49 -12.70 12.78
N LYS A 61 -6.01 -11.54 12.39
CA LYS A 61 -7.41 -11.37 12.00
C LYS A 61 -7.76 -12.17 10.75
N LEU A 62 -6.87 -12.20 9.75
CA LEU A 62 -7.10 -12.98 8.53
C LEU A 62 -6.95 -14.48 8.74
N ASP A 63 -6.07 -14.90 9.64
CA ASP A 63 -5.86 -16.31 9.97
C ASP A 63 -7.01 -16.86 10.82
N GLY A 64 -7.48 -16.07 11.81
CA GLY A 64 -8.61 -16.40 12.68
C GLY A 64 -10.00 -16.19 12.06
N LEU A 65 -10.09 -15.79 10.78
CA LEU A 65 -11.33 -15.79 10.01
C LEU A 65 -11.57 -17.14 9.29
N THR A 66 -10.74 -18.15 9.58
CA THR A 66 -10.81 -19.51 9.01
C THR A 66 -11.51 -20.48 9.97
N GLU A 67 -12.61 -20.07 10.58
CA GLU A 67 -13.48 -20.95 11.41
C GLU A 67 -14.94 -20.90 10.91
#